data_AF-A0A923YWB2-F1
#
_entry.id   AF-A0A923YWB2-F1
#
_cell.length_a   1.000
_cell.length_b   1.000
_cell.length_c   1.000
_cell.angle_alpha   90.00
_cell.angle_beta   90.00
_cell.angle_gamma   90.00
#
_symmetry.space_group_name_H-M   'P 1'
#
loop_
_entity.id
_entity.type
_entity.pdbx_description
1 polymer ?
#
loop_
_entity_poly.entity_id
_entity_poly.type
_entity_poly.pdbx_seq_one_letter_code
_entity_poly.pdbx_strand_id
1 'polypeptide(L)'
;DAGDRGGNEANVYPQSGRYPLNLHAEWDRVLVVDVVRASRGGVAGLATAALGVTGRERKRPPAEWARESWEIARRVAYGQSPVSARCAGDQSAIDVGDKYRSAVVPTVERQLERAGVRLATVFNNMLK
;
A
#
# COMPACT_ATOMS: atom_id res chain seq x y z
N ASP A 1 -0.03 -10.82 -12.53
CA ASP A 1 1.20 -10.02 -12.59
C ASP A 1 1.08 -9.14 -13.83
N ALA A 2 1.44 -7.87 -13.73
CA ALA A 2 1.47 -6.95 -14.87
C ALA A 2 2.77 -7.09 -15.68
N GLY A 3 3.76 -7.87 -15.18
CA GLY A 3 5.04 -8.09 -15.86
C GLY A 3 6.00 -6.91 -15.74
N ASP A 4 5.68 -5.94 -14.90
CA ASP A 4 6.36 -4.64 -14.73
C ASP A 4 7.22 -4.59 -13.46
N ARG A 5 7.59 -5.78 -12.96
CA ARG A 5 8.34 -5.99 -11.70
C ARG A 5 7.64 -5.37 -10.50
N GLY A 6 6.31 -5.52 -10.42
CA GLY A 6 5.52 -5.07 -9.27
C GLY A 6 5.38 -3.56 -9.20
N GLY A 7 5.23 -2.91 -10.35
CA GLY A 7 5.02 -1.46 -10.46
C GLY A 7 6.31 -0.66 -10.58
N ASN A 8 7.46 -1.34 -10.67
CA ASN A 8 8.76 -0.69 -10.80
C ASN A 8 8.98 -0.09 -12.20
N GLU A 9 8.30 -0.63 -13.22
CA GLU A 9 8.35 -0.12 -14.59
C GLU A 9 7.13 0.77 -14.94
N ALA A 10 6.24 1.00 -13.97
CA ALA A 10 5.08 1.87 -14.12
C ALA A 10 5.38 3.30 -13.65
N ASN A 11 5.89 4.15 -14.55
CA ASN A 11 6.25 5.53 -14.22
C ASN A 11 5.02 6.39 -13.90
N VAL A 12 5.08 7.13 -12.79
CA VAL A 12 4.03 8.03 -12.31
C VAL A 12 4.59 9.33 -11.74
N TYR A 13 3.80 10.41 -11.83
CA TYR A 13 4.04 11.63 -11.07
C TYR A 13 3.26 11.56 -9.74
N PRO A 14 3.91 11.81 -8.60
CA PRO A 14 3.21 12.01 -7.35
C PRO A 14 2.60 13.43 -7.34
N GLN A 15 1.46 13.60 -6.66
CA GLN A 15 0.65 14.84 -6.64
C GLN A 15 1.46 16.14 -6.47
N SER A 16 2.49 16.13 -5.63
CA SER A 16 3.30 17.31 -5.32
C SER A 16 4.76 17.20 -5.79
N GLY A 17 5.11 16.17 -6.57
CA GLY A 17 6.48 15.95 -6.98
C GLY A 17 6.79 16.48 -8.37
N ARG A 18 7.97 17.11 -8.47
CA ARG A 18 8.50 17.65 -9.72
C ARG A 18 9.11 16.57 -10.64
N TYR A 19 9.46 15.41 -10.07
CA TYR A 19 10.12 14.32 -10.79
C TYR A 19 9.28 13.05 -10.72
N PRO A 20 9.20 12.30 -11.83
CA PRO A 20 8.48 11.03 -11.82
C PRO A 20 9.21 10.02 -10.93
N LEU A 21 8.42 9.13 -10.36
CA LEU A 21 8.86 7.90 -9.68
C LEU A 21 8.09 6.73 -10.29
N ASN A 22 8.19 5.54 -9.72
CA ASN A 22 7.41 4.39 -10.18
C ASN A 22 6.26 4.07 -9.22
N LEU A 23 5.21 3.42 -9.72
CA LEU A 23 4.01 3.09 -8.93
C LEU A 23 4.36 2.32 -7.66
N HIS A 24 5.42 1.50 -7.70
CA HIS A 24 5.95 0.82 -6.52
C HIS A 24 6.39 1.81 -5.43
N ALA A 25 7.22 2.81 -5.77
CA ALA A 25 7.69 3.82 -4.84
C ALA A 25 6.57 4.77 -4.34
N GLU A 26 5.51 4.97 -5.13
CA GLU A 26 4.32 5.69 -4.67
C GLU A 26 3.69 4.97 -3.47
N TRP A 27 3.56 3.64 -3.56
CA TRP A 27 3.02 2.79 -2.48
C TRP A 27 3.97 2.65 -1.30
N ASP A 28 5.24 2.35 -1.54
CA ASP A 28 6.20 2.04 -0.48
C ASP A 28 6.59 3.27 0.35
N ARG A 29 6.64 4.44 -0.28
CA ARG A 29 7.16 5.65 0.34
C ARG A 29 6.14 6.77 0.44
N VAL A 30 5.57 7.19 -0.69
CA VAL A 30 4.81 8.45 -0.72
C VAL A 30 3.51 8.32 0.06
N LEU A 31 2.70 7.32 -0.25
CA LEU A 31 1.43 7.08 0.43
C LEU A 31 1.63 6.76 1.93
N VAL A 32 2.70 6.02 2.29
CA VAL A 32 3.01 5.74 3.70
C VAL A 32 3.35 7.01 4.47
N VAL A 33 4.20 7.87 3.90
CA VAL A 33 4.56 9.15 4.53
C VAL A 33 3.32 10.04 4.69
N ASP A 34 2.47 10.10 3.68
CA ASP A 34 1.23 10.90 3.72
C ASP A 34 0.26 10.38 4.79
N VAL A 35 0.05 9.05 4.86
CA VAL A 35 -0.76 8.41 5.91
C VAL A 35 -0.22 8.69 7.32
N VAL A 36 1.09 8.52 7.52
CA VAL A 36 1.70 8.76 8.84
C VAL A 36 1.57 10.23 9.23
N ARG A 37 1.74 11.17 8.30
CA ARG A 37 1.56 12.61 8.57
C ARG A 37 0.11 12.99 8.86
N ALA A 38 -0.85 12.35 8.19
CA ALA A 38 -2.28 12.59 8.39
C ALA A 38 -2.82 11.96 9.70
N SER A 39 -2.21 10.86 10.16
CA SER A 39 -2.60 10.18 11.40
C SER A 39 -2.40 11.08 12.63
N ARG A 40 -3.43 11.19 13.48
CA ARG A 40 -3.35 11.91 14.75
C ARG A 40 -2.36 11.20 15.68
N GLY A 41 -1.25 11.87 15.99
CA GLY A 41 -0.16 11.27 16.77
C GLY A 41 0.82 10.42 15.93
N GLY A 42 0.74 10.52 14.60
CA GLY A 42 1.68 9.87 13.69
C GLY A 42 1.66 8.35 13.80
N VAL A 43 2.85 7.77 13.92
CA VAL A 43 3.04 6.32 14.08
C VAL A 43 2.34 5.77 15.33
N ALA A 44 2.34 6.52 16.44
CA ALA A 44 1.65 6.10 17.66
C ALA A 44 0.13 6.03 17.45
N GLY A 45 -0.44 6.96 16.68
CA GLY A 45 -1.84 6.93 16.28
C GLY A 45 -2.20 5.67 15.49
N LEU A 46 -1.36 5.30 14.52
CA LEU A 46 -1.53 4.06 13.75
C LEU A 46 -1.43 2.81 14.64
N ALA A 47 -0.50 2.81 15.61
CA ALA A 47 -0.39 1.72 16.57
C ALA A 47 -1.64 1.59 17.46
N THR A 48 -2.24 2.71 17.88
CA THR A 48 -3.53 2.71 18.58
C THR A 48 -4.66 2.18 17.70
N ALA A 49 -4.75 2.63 16.45
CA ALA A 49 -5.77 2.15 15.51
C ALA A 49 -5.66 0.62 15.26
N ALA A 50 -4.43 0.10 15.20
CA ALA A 50 -4.17 -1.32 15.02
C ALA A 50 -4.71 -2.21 16.16
N LEU A 51 -5.04 -1.66 17.34
CA LEU A 51 -5.72 -2.41 18.40
C LEU A 51 -7.11 -2.94 17.96
N GLY A 52 -7.72 -2.32 16.95
CA GLY A 52 -8.95 -2.78 16.31
C GLY A 52 -8.79 -4.03 15.43
N VAL A 53 -7.56 -4.47 15.11
CA VAL A 53 -7.32 -5.67 14.31
C VAL A 53 -7.44 -6.91 15.22
N THR A 54 -8.51 -7.68 15.02
CA THR A 54 -8.90 -8.79 15.90
C THR A 54 -9.05 -10.13 15.18
N GLY A 55 -9.22 -11.18 15.98
CA GLY A 55 -9.69 -12.49 15.54
C GLY A 55 -8.86 -13.11 14.42
N ARG A 56 -9.54 -13.43 13.31
CA ARG A 56 -8.95 -14.13 12.16
C ARG A 56 -7.86 -13.32 11.47
N GLU A 57 -7.99 -12.00 11.36
CA GLU A 57 -7.02 -11.16 10.62
C GLU A 57 -5.62 -11.20 11.25
N ARG A 58 -5.56 -11.28 12.58
CA ARG A 58 -4.33 -11.39 13.38
C ARG A 58 -3.63 -12.74 13.20
N LYS A 59 -4.40 -13.81 13.01
CA LYS A 59 -3.90 -15.21 13.00
C LYS A 59 -3.73 -15.80 11.59
N ARG A 60 -3.94 -15.03 10.52
CA ARG A 60 -3.72 -15.52 9.15
C ARG A 60 -2.25 -15.94 8.97
N PRO A 61 -1.96 -17.03 8.25
CA PRO A 61 -0.57 -17.41 7.95
C PRO A 61 0.04 -16.51 6.87
N PRO A 62 1.38 -16.43 6.76
CA PRO A 62 2.06 -15.61 5.76
C PRO A 62 1.63 -15.84 4.30
N ALA A 63 1.30 -17.08 3.93
CA ALA A 63 0.80 -17.40 2.59
C ALA A 63 -0.53 -16.70 2.27
N GLU A 64 -1.42 -16.54 3.26
CA GLU A 64 -2.65 -15.76 3.09
C GLU A 64 -2.37 -14.26 2.98
N TRP A 65 -1.32 -13.75 3.64
CA TRP A 65 -0.91 -12.34 3.50
C TRP A 65 -0.42 -12.07 2.09
N ALA A 66 0.38 -12.97 1.52
CA ALA A 66 0.87 -12.82 0.15
C ALA A 66 -0.29 -12.79 -0.86
N ARG A 67 -1.29 -13.67 -0.68
CA ARG A 67 -2.52 -13.66 -1.49
C ARG A 67 -3.32 -12.37 -1.31
N GLU A 68 -3.49 -11.90 -0.07
CA GLU A 68 -4.16 -10.63 0.23
C GLU A 68 -3.47 -9.45 -0.48
N SER A 69 -2.13 -9.36 -0.39
CA SER A 69 -1.35 -8.32 -1.06
C SER A 69 -1.47 -8.40 -2.58
N TRP A 70 -1.50 -9.60 -3.17
CA TRP A 70 -1.71 -9.77 -4.61
C TRP A 70 -3.11 -9.30 -5.05
N GLU A 71 -4.16 -9.63 -4.29
CA GLU A 71 -5.53 -9.20 -4.56
C GLU A 71 -5.66 -7.66 -4.45
N ILE A 72 -5.01 -7.06 -3.44
CA ILE A 72 -4.94 -5.60 -3.26
C ILE A 72 -4.19 -4.94 -4.41
N ALA A 73 -3.04 -5.46 -4.80
CA ALA A 73 -2.29 -4.93 -5.94
C ALA A 73 -3.17 -4.89 -7.18
N ARG A 74 -3.82 -6.01 -7.52
CA ARG A 74 -4.68 -6.11 -8.70
C ARG A 74 -5.88 -5.16 -8.66
N ARG A 75 -6.62 -5.11 -7.55
CA ARG A 75 -7.90 -4.40 -7.47
C ARG A 75 -7.78 -2.93 -7.07
N VAL A 76 -6.76 -2.61 -6.28
CA VAL A 76 -6.58 -1.28 -5.67
C VAL A 76 -5.42 -0.57 -6.34
N ALA A 77 -4.19 -1.07 -6.20
CA ALA A 77 -3.00 -0.40 -6.73
C ALA A 77 -3.08 -0.18 -8.24
N TYR A 78 -3.33 -1.23 -9.01
CA TYR A 78 -3.50 -1.12 -10.45
C TYR A 78 -4.93 -0.78 -10.84
N GLY A 79 -5.92 -1.46 -10.23
CA GLY A 79 -7.32 -1.36 -10.63
C GLY A 79 -7.93 0.03 -10.46
N GLN A 80 -7.39 0.86 -9.55
CA GLN A 80 -7.82 2.25 -9.39
C GLN A 80 -6.85 3.26 -10.02
N SER A 81 -5.64 2.83 -10.39
CA SER A 81 -4.61 3.71 -10.93
C SER A 81 -4.88 4.03 -12.40
N PRO A 82 -4.62 5.28 -12.84
CA PRO A 82 -4.67 5.64 -14.25
C PRO A 82 -3.61 4.90 -15.09
N VAL A 83 -2.61 4.28 -14.47
CA VAL A 83 -1.64 3.40 -15.14
C VAL A 83 -2.32 2.24 -15.87
N SER A 84 -3.46 1.75 -15.35
CA SER A 84 -4.21 0.66 -16.00
C SER A 84 -4.82 1.04 -17.35
N ALA A 85 -5.01 2.33 -17.62
CA ALA A 85 -5.57 2.83 -18.87
C ALA A 85 -4.50 3.06 -19.96
N ARG A 86 -3.23 2.76 -19.67
CA ARG A 86 -2.11 2.97 -20.61
C ARG A 86 -2.17 2.03 -21.80
N CYS A 87 -1.82 2.57 -22.97
CA CYS A 87 -1.50 1.75 -24.13
C CYS A 87 -0.26 0.90 -23.85
N ALA A 88 -0.24 -0.33 -24.36
CA ALA A 88 0.92 -1.20 -24.26
C ALA A 88 2.16 -0.54 -24.90
N GLY A 89 3.29 -0.54 -24.18
CA GLY A 89 4.54 0.05 -24.64
C GLY A 89 4.72 1.55 -24.36
N ASP A 90 3.68 2.24 -23.87
CA ASP A 90 3.83 3.61 -23.36
C ASP A 90 4.60 3.59 -22.04
N GLN A 91 5.70 4.35 -21.95
CA GLN A 91 6.54 4.51 -20.75
C GLN A 91 6.52 5.93 -20.15
N SER A 92 5.71 6.84 -20.69
CA SER A 92 5.50 8.19 -20.15
C SER A 92 5.09 8.17 -18.66
N ALA A 93 5.46 9.19 -17.89
CA ALA A 93 4.98 9.26 -16.52
C ALA A 93 3.54 9.78 -16.49
N ILE A 94 2.67 9.12 -15.71
CA ILE A 94 1.27 9.51 -15.55
C ILE A 94 1.05 10.11 -14.18
N ASP A 95 0.39 11.25 -14.11
CA ASP A 95 -0.09 11.80 -12.83
C ASP A 95 -1.16 10.87 -12.25
N VAL A 96 -0.90 10.35 -11.04
CA VAL A 96 -1.87 9.50 -10.35
C VAL A 96 -3.12 10.28 -9.92
N GLY A 97 -2.97 11.57 -9.62
CA GLY A 97 -4.04 12.47 -9.21
C GLY A 97 -4.66 12.19 -7.84
N ASP A 98 -5.35 13.21 -7.31
CA ASP A 98 -5.98 13.19 -5.99
C ASP A 98 -7.04 12.10 -5.88
N LYS A 99 -7.81 11.87 -6.95
CA LYS A 99 -8.86 10.85 -7.01
C LYS A 99 -8.32 9.46 -6.68
N TYR A 100 -7.19 9.09 -7.28
CA TYR A 100 -6.55 7.81 -7.00
C TYR A 100 -6.08 7.74 -5.56
N ARG A 101 -5.35 8.78 -5.10
CA ARG A 101 -4.80 8.83 -3.74
C ARG A 101 -5.86 8.70 -2.67
N SER A 102 -6.93 9.49 -2.75
CA SER A 102 -8.06 9.41 -1.81
C SER A 102 -8.72 8.04 -1.79
N ALA A 103 -8.72 7.32 -2.92
CA ALA A 103 -9.32 6.00 -3.02
C ALA A 103 -8.43 4.88 -2.45
N VAL A 104 -7.10 5.03 -2.50
CA VAL A 104 -6.16 4.00 -2.02
C VAL A 104 -5.66 4.21 -0.58
N VAL A 105 -5.66 5.45 -0.06
CA VAL A 105 -5.21 5.78 1.30
C VAL A 105 -5.82 4.89 2.39
N PRO A 106 -7.14 4.62 2.42
CA PRO A 106 -7.73 3.73 3.43
C PRO A 106 -7.18 2.30 3.38
N THR A 107 -6.75 1.84 2.20
CA THR A 107 -6.13 0.53 2.04
C THR A 107 -4.72 0.52 2.63
N VAL A 108 -3.95 1.59 2.43
CA VAL A 108 -2.60 1.75 2.99
C VAL A 108 -2.66 1.76 4.52
N GLU A 109 -3.55 2.55 5.11
CA GLU A 109 -3.80 2.59 6.56
C GLU A 109 -4.08 1.18 7.11
N ARG A 110 -5.05 0.49 6.50
CA ARG A 110 -5.43 -0.86 6.97
C ARG A 110 -4.31 -1.88 6.82
N GLN A 111 -3.47 -1.78 5.80
CA GLN A 111 -2.34 -2.69 5.63
C GLN A 111 -1.24 -2.43 6.67
N LEU A 112 -0.96 -1.17 7.02
CA LEU A 112 -0.03 -0.84 8.10
C LEU A 112 -0.50 -1.38 9.46
N GLU A 113 -1.79 -1.22 9.78
CA GLU A 113 -2.39 -1.77 11.01
C GLU A 113 -2.26 -3.30 11.07
N ARG A 114 -2.64 -3.99 9.98
CA ARG A 114 -2.55 -5.45 9.88
C ARG A 114 -1.11 -5.94 9.99
N ALA A 115 -0.17 -5.27 9.32
CA ALA A 115 1.24 -5.65 9.34
C ALA A 115 1.81 -5.59 10.77
N GLY A 116 1.56 -4.50 11.51
CA GLY A 116 2.02 -4.36 12.90
C GLY A 116 1.49 -5.46 13.81
N VAL A 117 0.19 -5.77 13.70
CA VAL A 117 -0.45 -6.81 14.52
C VAL A 117 0.00 -8.22 14.16
N ARG A 118 0.18 -8.51 12.86
CA ARG A 118 0.70 -9.80 12.38
C ARG A 118 2.14 -10.01 12.84
N LEU A 119 3.00 -9.00 12.72
CA LEU A 119 4.39 -9.07 13.18
C LEU A 119 4.49 -9.31 14.69
N ALA A 120 3.73 -8.57 15.49
CA ALA A 120 3.67 -8.77 16.94
C ALA A 120 3.20 -10.20 17.30
N THR A 121 2.27 -10.76 16.52
CA THR A 121 1.79 -12.14 16.72
C THR A 121 2.86 -13.17 16.39
N VAL A 122 3.64 -12.95 15.34
CA VAL A 122 4.81 -13.81 15.00
C VAL A 122 5.81 -13.80 16.14
N PHE A 123 6.23 -12.61 16.62
CA PHE A 123 7.17 -12.52 17.73
C PHE A 123 6.64 -13.16 19.01
N ASN A 124 5.38 -12.91 19.36
CA ASN A 124 4.77 -13.53 20.53
C ASN A 124 4.65 -15.06 20.44
N ASN A 125 4.67 -15.65 19.25
CA ASN A 125 4.67 -17.10 19.08
C ASN A 125 6.08 -17.68 19.08
N MET A 126 7.11 -16.89 18.71
CA MET A 126 8.50 -17.31 18.71
C MET A 126 9.19 -17.16 20.07
N LEU A 127 8.76 -16.18 20.88
CA LEU A 127 9.37 -15.85 22.18
C LEU A 127 8.67 -16.54 23.37
N LYS A 128 7.73 -17.45 23.09
CA LYS A 128 7.13 -18.35 24.10
C LYS A 128 7.96 -19.61 24.20
#